data_AF-A0A1Y3VVL4-F1
#
_entry.id   AF-A0A1Y3VVL4-F1
#
_cell.length_a   1.000
_cell.length_b   1.000
_cell.length_c   1.000
_cell.angle_alpha   90.00
_cell.angle_beta   90.00
_cell.angle_gamma   90.00
#
_symmetry.space_group_name_H-M   'P 1'
#
loop_
_entity.id
_entity.type
_entity.pdbx_description
1 polymer ?
#
loop_
_entity_poly.entity_id
_entity_poly.type
_entity_poly.pdbx_seq_one_letter_code
_entity_poly.pdbx_strand_id
1 'polypeptide(L)'
;MNTRVIIICVLGLLYPYCGFGQALNAISGKESLVHTGAGSEKTEKEKYVYHVYETTSKVAFEIPHYLGEPCTEKWSRFQANYTRTYDQNVGFSSTTVEFAKPAIYHAVNKINKYIVKAVKKKNVTREEAIRLLSHVLDCANTLLYEDDTTQLEKSLASTKEPELLIKIFKQIKLVKA
;
A
#
# COMPACT_ATOMS: atom_id res chain seq x y z
N MET A 1 46.88 -13.44 -12.23
CA MET A 1 45.68 -13.18 -13.06
C MET A 1 44.51 -13.86 -12.37
N ASN A 2 43.77 -13.13 -11.54
CA ASN A 2 42.68 -13.71 -10.74
C ASN A 2 41.35 -13.14 -11.23
N THR A 3 40.72 -13.88 -12.14
CA THR A 3 39.41 -13.57 -12.71
C THR A 3 38.34 -13.82 -11.64
N ARG A 4 37.73 -12.74 -11.13
CA ARG A 4 36.56 -12.84 -10.25
C ARG A 4 35.31 -13.01 -11.09
N VAL A 5 34.72 -14.20 -11.05
CA VAL A 5 33.41 -14.52 -11.65
C VAL A 5 32.32 -13.89 -10.79
N ILE A 6 31.62 -12.90 -11.33
CA ILE A 6 30.43 -12.31 -10.71
C ILE A 6 29.25 -13.22 -11.04
N ILE A 7 28.81 -14.02 -10.05
CA ILE A 7 27.57 -14.79 -10.14
C ILE A 7 26.41 -13.81 -9.91
N ILE A 8 25.84 -13.30 -11.00
CA ILE A 8 24.56 -12.61 -10.98
C ILE A 8 23.49 -13.69 -10.94
N CYS A 9 22.92 -13.97 -9.77
CA CYS A 9 21.76 -14.84 -9.62
C CYS A 9 20.53 -14.16 -10.25
N VAL A 10 20.37 -14.32 -11.56
CA VAL A 10 19.12 -14.08 -12.27
C VAL A 10 18.25 -15.34 -12.12
N LEU A 11 17.63 -15.50 -10.95
CA LEU A 11 16.45 -16.34 -10.77
C LEU A 11 15.26 -15.38 -10.88
N GLY A 12 14.63 -15.20 -12.04
CA GLY A 12 13.92 -16.26 -12.72
C GLY A 12 12.62 -16.51 -11.97
N LEU A 13 11.55 -15.79 -12.34
CA LEU A 13 10.16 -16.26 -12.26
C LEU A 13 9.29 -15.34 -13.11
N LEU A 14 9.23 -15.69 -14.40
CA LEU A 14 8.14 -15.36 -15.28
C LEU A 14 6.91 -16.09 -14.73
N TYR A 15 6.10 -15.41 -13.92
CA TYR A 15 4.76 -15.89 -13.61
C TYR A 15 3.80 -15.26 -14.62
N PRO A 16 3.15 -16.04 -15.49
CA PRO A 16 2.02 -15.56 -16.27
C PRO A 16 0.80 -15.51 -15.34
N TYR A 17 0.72 -14.49 -14.47
CA TYR A 17 -0.53 -14.19 -13.78
C TYR A 17 -1.49 -13.53 -14.78
N CYS A 18 -2.19 -14.37 -15.55
CA CYS A 18 -3.21 -13.96 -16.51
C CYS A 18 -4.49 -13.41 -15.83
N GLY A 19 -4.62 -13.53 -14.50
CA GLY A 19 -5.76 -13.00 -13.72
C GLY A 19 -5.64 -11.56 -13.23
N PHE A 20 -4.54 -10.85 -13.53
CA PHE A 20 -4.11 -9.61 -12.85
C PHE A 20 -5.03 -8.38 -12.95
N GLY A 21 -6.10 -8.41 -13.74
CA GLY A 21 -6.93 -7.24 -14.05
C GLY A 21 -8.39 -7.32 -13.61
N GLN A 22 -9.01 -8.50 -13.73
CA GLN A 22 -10.44 -8.65 -13.44
C GLN A 22 -10.78 -8.47 -11.96
N ALA A 23 -9.88 -8.88 -11.06
CA ALA A 23 -10.14 -8.82 -9.63
C ALA A 23 -10.12 -7.38 -9.06
N LEU A 24 -9.29 -6.47 -9.57
CA LEU A 24 -9.31 -5.06 -9.18
C LEU A 24 -10.62 -4.37 -9.57
N ASN A 25 -11.08 -4.56 -10.81
CA ASN A 25 -12.36 -4.01 -11.25
C ASN A 25 -13.53 -4.59 -10.43
N ALA A 26 -13.48 -5.86 -10.06
CA ALA A 26 -14.45 -6.48 -9.17
C ALA A 26 -14.38 -5.94 -7.73
N ILE A 27 -13.19 -5.53 -7.27
CA ILE A 27 -13.01 -4.84 -5.99
C ILE A 27 -13.52 -3.40 -6.07
N SER A 28 -13.54 -2.76 -7.24
CA SER A 28 -13.90 -1.33 -7.38
C SER A 28 -15.30 -1.00 -7.88
N GLY A 29 -15.99 -1.88 -8.61
CA GLY A 29 -17.44 -1.74 -8.80
C GLY A 29 -18.15 -2.18 -7.51
N LYS A 30 -19.17 -1.52 -6.94
CA LYS A 30 -20.16 -0.58 -7.49
C LYS A 30 -20.77 0.17 -6.30
N GLU A 31 -20.87 1.49 -6.36
CA GLU A 31 -21.88 2.25 -5.59
C GLU A 31 -22.35 3.43 -6.45
N SER A 32 -23.46 3.22 -7.16
CA SER A 32 -24.25 4.25 -7.85
C SER A 32 -25.71 3.80 -7.86
N LEU A 33 -26.58 4.68 -7.38
CA LEU A 33 -27.95 4.53 -6.90
C LEU A 33 -29.02 3.99 -7.90
N VAL A 34 -29.99 3.23 -7.34
CA VAL A 34 -31.47 3.19 -7.56
C VAL A 34 -32.10 1.80 -7.87
N HIS A 35 -32.71 1.25 -6.81
CA HIS A 35 -33.94 0.43 -6.66
C HIS A 35 -34.33 -0.68 -7.67
N THR A 36 -34.22 -1.93 -7.18
CA THR A 36 -35.33 -2.90 -6.90
C THR A 36 -34.90 -4.31 -7.28
N GLY A 37 -34.95 -5.24 -6.33
CA GLY A 37 -34.84 -6.67 -6.59
C GLY A 37 -33.90 -7.38 -5.64
N ALA A 38 -34.46 -8.23 -4.78
CA ALA A 38 -33.79 -8.99 -3.74
C ALA A 38 -32.66 -9.88 -4.29
N GLY A 39 -31.47 -9.74 -3.69
CA GLY A 39 -30.33 -10.61 -3.87
C GLY A 39 -29.27 -10.22 -2.85
N SER A 40 -28.98 -11.10 -1.90
CA SER A 40 -28.16 -10.84 -0.70
C SER A 40 -26.73 -10.35 -1.03
N GLU A 41 -26.55 -9.04 -1.02
CA GLU A 41 -25.26 -8.37 -1.05
C GLU A 41 -24.67 -8.38 0.37
N LYS A 42 -23.70 -9.26 0.62
CA LYS A 42 -22.94 -9.23 1.87
C LYS A 42 -21.98 -8.05 1.81
N THR A 43 -22.43 -6.90 2.26
CA THR A 43 -21.58 -5.75 2.61
C THR A 43 -20.49 -6.26 3.57
N GLU A 44 -19.22 -6.26 3.15
CA GLU A 44 -18.10 -6.57 4.03
C GLU A 44 -18.11 -5.55 5.17
N LYS A 45 -18.48 -5.99 6.38
CA LYS A 45 -18.66 -5.14 7.55
C LYS A 45 -17.33 -4.45 7.90
N GLU A 46 -17.38 -3.15 8.15
CA GLU A 46 -16.26 -2.36 8.69
C GLU A 46 -15.70 -3.07 9.93
N LYS A 47 -14.41 -3.43 9.89
CA LYS A 47 -13.78 -4.25 10.94
C LYS A 47 -12.85 -3.44 11.84
N TYR A 48 -12.24 -2.39 11.30
CA TYR A 48 -11.28 -1.57 12.03
C TYR A 48 -11.69 -0.10 11.95
N VAL A 49 -11.65 0.60 13.08
CA VAL A 49 -11.97 2.04 13.17
C VAL A 49 -10.78 2.74 13.81
N TYR A 50 -10.23 3.74 13.13
CA TYR A 50 -9.07 4.51 13.61
C TYR A 50 -9.33 6.01 13.50
N HIS A 51 -8.66 6.79 14.35
CA HIS A 51 -8.86 8.23 14.44
C HIS A 51 -7.82 8.99 13.62
N VAL A 52 -8.28 9.89 12.76
CA VAL A 52 -7.39 10.70 11.92
C VAL A 52 -6.90 11.91 12.73
N TYR A 53 -5.59 11.94 12.98
CA TYR A 53 -4.93 13.09 13.59
C TYR A 53 -4.42 14.05 12.51
N GLU A 54 -4.84 15.32 12.59
CA GLU A 54 -4.30 16.36 11.70
C GLU A 54 -2.81 16.57 11.99
N THR A 55 -1.97 16.17 11.04
CA THR A 55 -0.52 16.31 11.19
C THR A 55 0.00 17.41 10.28
N THR A 56 0.57 18.46 10.86
CA THR A 56 1.02 19.68 10.17
C THR A 56 2.43 19.59 9.56
N SER A 57 3.11 18.45 9.70
CA SER A 57 4.48 18.29 9.19
C SER A 57 4.48 18.11 7.66
N LYS A 58 4.99 19.13 6.95
CA LYS A 58 5.32 19.04 5.53
C LYS A 58 6.57 18.17 5.36
N VAL A 59 6.54 17.25 4.40
CA VAL A 59 7.70 16.39 4.10
C VAL A 59 8.81 17.25 3.49
N ALA A 60 10.05 17.07 3.93
CA ALA A 60 11.20 17.87 3.48
C ALA A 60 11.53 17.67 1.99
N PHE A 61 11.16 16.52 1.42
CA PHE A 61 11.36 16.20 0.02
C PHE A 61 10.14 15.46 -0.55
N GLU A 62 9.72 15.85 -1.75
CA GLU A 62 8.58 15.27 -2.44
C GLU A 62 9.06 14.17 -3.41
N ILE A 63 8.52 12.97 -3.25
CA ILE A 63 8.85 11.80 -4.06
C ILE A 63 7.75 11.66 -5.13
N PRO A 64 8.03 11.99 -6.41
CA PRO A 64 7.02 11.96 -7.47
C PRO A 64 6.44 10.55 -7.63
N HIS A 65 5.10 10.46 -7.69
CA HIS A 65 4.39 9.19 -7.85
C HIS A 65 3.84 9.00 -9.27
N TYR A 66 3.79 7.76 -9.76
CA TYR A 66 3.30 7.44 -11.12
C TYR A 66 1.86 7.90 -11.39
N LEU A 67 1.03 7.95 -10.34
CA LEU A 67 -0.36 8.40 -10.43
C LEU A 67 -0.52 9.93 -10.34
N GLY A 68 0.54 10.68 -10.01
CA GLY A 68 0.48 12.12 -9.77
C GLY A 68 -0.26 12.49 -8.48
N GLU A 69 -0.72 13.74 -8.40
CA GLU A 69 -1.53 14.24 -7.29
C GLU A 69 -2.92 13.60 -7.25
N PRO A 70 -3.48 13.30 -6.06
CA PRO A 70 -2.95 13.56 -4.71
C PRO A 70 -2.07 12.43 -4.14
N CYS A 71 -1.72 11.42 -4.94
CA CYS A 71 -0.97 10.27 -4.44
C CYS A 71 0.49 10.60 -4.13
N THR A 72 1.10 11.55 -4.84
CA THR A 72 2.49 11.99 -4.61
C THR A 72 2.72 12.50 -3.20
N GLU A 73 1.89 13.45 -2.74
CA GLU A 73 2.01 14.01 -1.39
C GLU A 73 1.88 12.91 -0.32
N LYS A 74 0.83 12.10 -0.42
CA LYS A 74 0.54 11.01 0.52
C LYS A 74 1.62 9.93 0.53
N TRP A 75 2.17 9.60 -0.64
CA TRP A 75 3.26 8.63 -0.80
C TRP A 75 4.56 9.14 -0.20
N SER A 76 4.88 10.41 -0.43
CA SER A 76 6.07 11.06 0.14
C SER A 76 6.01 11.05 1.66
N ARG A 77 4.83 11.37 2.23
CA ARG A 77 4.58 11.32 3.67
C ARG A 77 4.75 9.91 4.23
N PHE A 78 4.15 8.94 3.57
CA PHE A 78 4.27 7.54 3.96
C PHE A 78 5.74 7.08 3.98
N GLN A 79 6.50 7.33 2.91
CA GLN A 79 7.91 6.93 2.83
C GLN A 79 8.77 7.59 3.91
N ALA A 80 8.61 8.90 4.10
CA ALA A 80 9.41 9.65 5.08
C ALA A 80 9.11 9.24 6.52
N ASN A 81 7.84 8.95 6.84
CA ASN A 81 7.45 8.63 8.21
C ASN A 81 7.71 7.16 8.58
N TYR A 82 7.60 6.25 7.61
CA TYR A 82 7.79 4.82 7.84
C TYR A 82 9.26 4.38 7.76
N THR A 83 10.14 5.18 7.16
CA THR A 83 11.55 4.82 6.97
C THR A 83 12.44 5.63 7.89
N ARG A 84 13.20 4.95 8.76
CA ARG A 84 14.23 5.57 9.60
C ARG A 84 15.60 5.10 9.15
N THR A 85 16.47 6.04 8.81
CA THR A 85 17.84 5.75 8.38
C THR A 85 18.80 6.18 9.48
N TYR A 86 19.67 5.28 9.93
CA TYR A 86 20.74 5.60 10.88
C TYR A 86 22.08 5.51 10.16
N ASP A 87 22.81 6.62 10.17
CA ASP A 87 24.20 6.66 9.74
C ASP A 87 25.05 6.01 10.83
N GLN A 88 25.48 4.77 10.58
CA GLN A 88 26.44 4.06 11.42
C GLN A 88 27.80 4.76 11.25
N ASN A 89 28.30 5.44 12.29
CA ASN A 89 29.51 6.24 12.18
C ASN A 89 30.80 5.38 12.33
N VAL A 90 31.78 5.70 11.48
CA VAL A 90 33.20 5.28 11.40
C VAL A 90 33.54 3.78 11.53
N GLY A 91 33.69 3.12 10.37
CA GLY A 91 34.44 1.86 10.21
C GLY A 91 33.73 0.75 9.43
N PHE A 92 32.40 0.82 9.33
CA PHE A 92 31.57 -0.09 8.54
C PHE A 92 30.64 0.74 7.63
N SER A 93 30.69 0.49 6.32
CA SER A 93 29.92 1.23 5.30
C SER A 93 28.44 0.84 5.22
N SER A 94 27.88 0.23 6.27
CA SER A 94 26.51 -0.28 6.24
C SER A 94 25.52 0.71 6.87
N THR A 95 24.85 1.49 6.04
CA THR A 95 23.64 2.23 6.44
C THR A 95 22.55 1.21 6.84
N THR A 96 22.04 1.31 8.07
CA THR A 96 20.91 0.47 8.51
C THR A 96 19.62 1.25 8.35
N VAL A 97 18.66 0.66 7.63
CA VAL A 97 17.32 1.22 7.44
C VAL A 97 16.34 0.41 8.27
N GLU A 98 15.65 1.09 9.18
CA GLU A 98 14.57 0.51 9.99
C GLU A 98 13.21 0.99 9.46
N PHE A 99 12.24 0.08 9.43
CA PHE A 99 10.88 0.39 9.02
C PHE A 99 9.94 0.39 10.22
N ALA A 100 9.22 1.48 10.43
CA ALA A 100 8.12 1.52 11.39
C ALA A 100 7.01 0.58 10.91
N LYS A 101 6.39 -0.20 11.81
CA LYS A 101 5.27 -1.13 11.52
C LYS A 101 5.48 -1.89 10.19
N PRO A 102 6.49 -2.77 10.09
CA PRO A 102 6.97 -3.33 8.82
C PRO A 102 5.89 -4.09 8.04
N ALA A 103 4.91 -4.70 8.73
CA ALA A 103 3.80 -5.37 8.09
C ALA A 103 2.95 -4.42 7.23
N ILE A 104 2.65 -3.22 7.74
CA ILE A 104 1.93 -2.18 7.00
C ILE A 104 2.82 -1.66 5.86
N TYR A 105 4.09 -1.35 6.16
CA TYR A 105 5.01 -0.82 5.16
C TYR A 105 5.11 -1.72 3.92
N HIS A 106 5.35 -3.02 4.13
CA HIS A 106 5.48 -3.98 3.05
C HIS A 106 4.16 -4.24 2.32
N ALA A 107 3.03 -4.22 3.04
CA ALA A 107 1.71 -4.37 2.43
C ALA A 107 1.40 -3.21 1.46
N VAL A 108 1.61 -1.95 1.91
CA VAL A 108 1.37 -0.75 1.09
C VAL A 108 2.28 -0.73 -0.14
N ASN A 109 3.56 -1.06 0.00
CA ASN A 109 4.48 -1.15 -1.14
C ASN A 109 4.04 -2.21 -2.16
N LYS A 110 3.55 -3.37 -1.68
CA LYS A 110 3.04 -4.44 -2.55
C LYS A 110 1.77 -3.99 -3.29
N ILE A 111 0.83 -3.33 -2.61
CA ILE A 111 -0.38 -2.75 -3.20
C ILE A 111 -0.01 -1.71 -4.27
N ASN A 112 0.90 -0.78 -3.96
CA ASN A 112 1.34 0.24 -4.92
C ASN A 112 1.89 -0.40 -6.20
N LYS A 113 2.82 -1.34 -6.06
CA LYS A 113 3.39 -2.08 -7.20
C LYS A 113 2.31 -2.78 -8.03
N TYR A 114 1.29 -3.33 -7.37
CA TYR A 114 0.17 -4.01 -8.03
C TYR A 114 -0.72 -3.01 -8.81
N ILE A 115 -1.13 -1.90 -8.18
CA ILE A 115 -1.95 -0.85 -8.81
C ILE A 115 -1.23 -0.22 -10.00
N VAL A 116 0.04 0.18 -9.85
CA VAL A 116 0.82 0.77 -10.95
C VAL A 116 0.93 -0.19 -12.14
N LYS A 117 1.12 -1.48 -11.88
CA LYS A 117 1.12 -2.50 -12.95
C LYS A 117 -0.25 -2.63 -13.63
N ALA A 118 -1.35 -2.57 -12.87
CA ALA A 118 -2.69 -2.67 -13.41
C ALA A 118 -3.03 -1.48 -14.33
N VAL A 119 -2.67 -0.25 -13.92
CA VAL A 119 -2.84 0.95 -14.73
C VAL A 119 -2.00 0.88 -16.01
N LYS A 120 -0.73 0.46 -15.93
CA LYS A 120 0.14 0.28 -17.10
C LYS A 120 -0.42 -0.72 -18.11
N LYS A 121 -1.10 -1.76 -17.62
CA LYS A 121 -1.77 -2.77 -18.46
C LYS A 121 -3.16 -2.33 -18.96
N LYS A 122 -3.62 -1.12 -18.61
CA LYS A 122 -4.97 -0.62 -18.89
C LYS A 122 -6.09 -1.50 -18.31
N ASN A 123 -5.80 -2.25 -17.25
CA ASN A 123 -6.79 -3.07 -16.57
C ASN A 123 -7.69 -2.24 -15.65
N VAL A 124 -7.16 -1.12 -15.14
CA VAL A 124 -7.82 -0.21 -14.20
C VAL A 124 -7.62 1.21 -14.69
N THR A 125 -8.64 2.05 -14.55
CA THR A 125 -8.57 3.47 -14.91
C THR A 125 -7.63 4.22 -13.97
N ARG A 126 -7.08 5.35 -14.41
CA ARG A 126 -6.17 6.12 -13.56
C ARG A 126 -6.92 6.67 -12.34
N GLU A 127 -8.16 7.11 -12.55
CA GLU A 127 -9.02 7.73 -11.55
C GLU A 127 -9.36 6.73 -10.43
N GLU A 128 -9.65 5.49 -10.80
CA GLU A 128 -9.92 4.40 -9.86
C GLU A 128 -8.67 4.01 -9.08
N ALA A 129 -7.52 3.90 -9.76
CA ALA A 129 -6.25 3.65 -9.12
C ALA A 129 -5.87 4.73 -8.10
N ILE A 130 -6.14 6.00 -8.43
CA ILE A 130 -5.96 7.13 -7.51
C ILE A 130 -6.85 6.96 -6.29
N ARG A 131 -8.16 6.73 -6.45
CA ARG A 131 -9.09 6.53 -5.32
C ARG A 131 -8.64 5.41 -4.39
N LEU A 132 -8.28 4.25 -4.95
CA LEU A 132 -7.84 3.08 -4.18
C LEU A 132 -6.52 3.34 -3.45
N LEU A 133 -5.51 3.85 -4.15
CA LEU A 133 -4.20 4.07 -3.54
C LEU A 133 -4.25 5.21 -2.52
N SER A 134 -5.01 6.28 -2.78
CA SER A 134 -5.21 7.36 -1.83
C SER A 134 -5.80 6.86 -0.52
N HIS A 135 -6.87 6.04 -0.56
CA HIS A 135 -7.46 5.46 0.66
C HIS A 135 -6.45 4.61 1.44
N VAL A 136 -5.68 3.76 0.75
CA VAL A 136 -4.65 2.91 1.38
C VAL A 136 -3.58 3.77 2.06
N LEU A 137 -3.15 4.87 1.41
CA LEU A 137 -2.15 5.77 1.97
C LEU A 137 -2.70 6.60 3.14
N ASP A 138 -3.96 7.02 3.10
CA ASP A 138 -4.61 7.70 4.22
C ASP A 138 -4.68 6.78 5.44
N CYS A 139 -5.04 5.50 5.22
CA CYS A 139 -5.03 4.49 6.28
C CYS A 139 -3.62 4.31 6.84
N ALA A 140 -2.62 4.10 5.98
CA ALA A 140 -1.24 3.88 6.42
C ALA A 140 -0.70 5.09 7.22
N ASN A 141 -0.89 6.31 6.72
CA ASN A 141 -0.42 7.51 7.42
C ASN A 141 -1.11 7.71 8.78
N THR A 142 -2.37 7.28 8.92
CA THR A 142 -3.10 7.31 10.20
C THR A 142 -2.58 6.24 11.16
N LEU A 143 -2.45 5.00 10.67
CA LEU A 143 -2.05 3.82 11.45
C LEU A 143 -0.67 3.94 12.08
N LEU A 144 0.19 4.81 11.56
CA LEU A 144 1.50 5.06 12.15
C LEU A 144 1.41 5.55 13.60
N TYR A 145 0.42 6.40 13.91
CA TYR A 145 0.23 7.02 15.22
C TYR A 145 -0.68 6.21 16.15
N GLU A 146 -1.30 5.16 15.63
CA GLU A 146 -2.18 4.28 16.40
C GLU A 146 -1.36 3.18 17.08
N ASP A 147 -1.62 2.97 18.37
CA ASP A 147 -0.93 1.93 19.15
C ASP A 147 -1.60 0.55 18.97
N ASP A 148 -2.93 0.50 18.83
CA ASP A 148 -3.67 -0.76 18.68
C ASP A 148 -3.79 -1.23 17.21
N THR A 149 -2.64 -1.55 16.62
CA THR A 149 -2.55 -2.08 15.23
C THR A 149 -2.17 -3.55 15.16
N THR A 150 -1.98 -4.22 16.30
CA THR A 150 -1.40 -5.59 16.36
C THR A 150 -2.22 -6.62 15.56
N GLN A 151 -3.56 -6.58 15.64
CA GLN A 151 -4.41 -7.54 14.92
C GLN A 151 -4.39 -7.31 13.41
N LEU A 152 -4.37 -6.03 13.01
CA LEU A 152 -4.25 -5.63 11.61
C LEU A 152 -2.89 -6.05 11.05
N GLU A 153 -1.80 -5.77 11.76
CA GLU A 153 -0.45 -6.13 11.34
C GLU A 153 -0.27 -7.64 11.19
N LYS A 154 -0.83 -8.44 12.09
CA LYS A 154 -0.86 -9.91 11.95
C LYS A 154 -1.60 -10.33 10.68
N SER A 155 -2.76 -9.74 10.42
CA SER A 155 -3.57 -10.04 9.23
C SER A 155 -2.84 -9.66 7.93
N LEU A 156 -2.14 -8.53 7.91
CA LEU A 156 -1.34 -8.07 6.78
C LEU A 156 -0.10 -8.96 6.58
N ALA A 157 0.58 -9.36 7.65
CA ALA A 157 1.76 -10.23 7.60
C ALA A 157 1.42 -11.64 7.08
N SER A 158 0.26 -12.18 7.43
CA SER A 158 -0.19 -13.49 6.93
C SER A 158 -0.68 -13.45 5.48
N THR A 159 -1.03 -12.28 4.95
CA THR A 159 -1.66 -12.14 3.63
C THR A 159 -0.63 -11.84 2.55
N LYS A 160 -0.49 -12.77 1.60
CA LYS A 160 0.49 -12.63 0.50
C LYS A 160 -0.08 -11.93 -0.73
N GLU A 161 -1.36 -12.13 -1.00
CA GLU A 161 -2.05 -11.66 -2.20
C GLU A 161 -2.39 -10.16 -2.13
N PRO A 162 -2.01 -9.35 -3.14
CA PRO A 162 -2.24 -7.91 -3.12
C PRO A 162 -3.72 -7.54 -3.11
N GLU A 163 -4.57 -8.34 -3.74
CA GLU A 163 -6.02 -8.14 -3.79
C GLU A 163 -6.66 -8.27 -2.41
N LEU A 164 -6.23 -9.29 -1.64
CA LEU A 164 -6.71 -9.50 -0.28
C LEU A 164 -6.18 -8.41 0.66
N LEU A 165 -4.95 -7.92 0.44
CA LEU A 165 -4.44 -6.76 1.18
C LEU A 165 -5.32 -5.53 0.95
N ILE A 166 -5.68 -5.23 -0.31
CA ILE A 166 -6.60 -4.11 -0.62
C ILE A 166 -7.94 -4.28 0.10
N LYS A 167 -8.50 -5.49 0.14
CA LYS A 167 -9.74 -5.76 0.89
C LYS A 167 -9.59 -5.48 2.39
N ILE A 168 -8.48 -5.88 3.01
CA ILE A 168 -8.21 -5.57 4.41
C ILE A 168 -8.21 -4.05 4.65
N PHE A 169 -7.54 -3.27 3.78
CA PHE A 169 -7.53 -1.81 3.89
C PHE A 169 -8.91 -1.17 3.64
N LYS A 170 -9.78 -1.79 2.84
CA LYS A 170 -11.17 -1.33 2.66
C LYS A 170 -12.05 -1.53 3.90
N GLN A 171 -11.72 -2.49 4.75
CA GLN A 171 -12.42 -2.72 6.01
C GLN A 171 -12.02 -1.73 7.11
N ILE A 172 -11.07 -0.82 6.82
CA ILE A 172 -10.61 0.23 7.71
C ILE A 172 -11.46 1.48 7.48
N LYS A 173 -12.12 1.94 8.54
CA LYS A 173 -12.81 3.22 8.60
C LYS A 173 -11.94 4.24 9.32
N LEU A 174 -11.77 5.39 8.68
CA LEU A 174 -11.07 6.53 9.26
C LEU A 174 -12.13 7.52 9.77
N VAL A 175 -12.10 7.80 11.07
CA VAL A 175 -12.99 8.76 11.73
C VAL A 175 -12.17 10.00 12.05
N LYS A 176 -12.62 11.17 11.60
CA LYS A 176 -11.99 12.44 11.99
C LYS A 176 -12.19 12.64 13.50
N ALA A 177 -11.10 12.80 14.23
CA ALA A 177 -11.14 13.13 15.66
C ALA A 177 -11.62 14.56 15.90
#